data_AF-A0A0P4UR71-F1
#
_entry.id   AF-A0A0P4UR71-F1
#
_cell.length_a   1.000
_cell.length_b   1.000
_cell.length_c   1.000
_cell.angle_alpha   90.00
_cell.angle_beta   90.00
_cell.angle_gamma   90.00
#
_symmetry.space_group_name_H-M   'P 1'
#
loop_
_entity.id
_entity.type
_entity.pdbx_description
1 polymer ?
#
loop_
_entity_poly.entity_id
_entity_poly.type
_entity_poly.pdbx_seq_one_letter_code
_entity_poly.pdbx_strand_id
1 'polypeptide(L)' 'MKATIDPIVWDYAKDNNLMIVSKDADMHDLSLVFGNPPKVIWLRLGNCSTSQVENLLRQNFGTIKSFYEDESLSLLALS' A
#
# COMPACT_ATOMS: atom_id res chain seq x y z
N MET A 1 8.66 -16.68 -13.29
CA MET A 1 7.20 -16.68 -13.43
C MET A 1 6.72 -15.38 -12.81
N LYS A 2 6.69 -14.30 -13.61
CA LYS A 2 6.51 -12.92 -13.12
C LYS A 2 5.03 -12.72 -12.82
N ALA A 3 4.71 -12.25 -11.61
CA ALA A 3 3.36 -12.18 -11.07
C ALA A 3 2.42 -11.42 -12.03
N THR A 4 1.55 -12.15 -12.71
CA THR A 4 0.48 -11.61 -13.57
C THR A 4 -0.60 -10.88 -12.76
N ILE A 5 -0.54 -10.95 -11.43
CA ILE A 5 -1.58 -10.46 -10.53
C ILE A 5 -1.41 -8.96 -10.22
N ASP A 6 -0.20 -8.42 -10.38
CA ASP A 6 0.12 -7.03 -10.00
C ASP A 6 -0.74 -5.98 -10.71
N PRO A 7 -0.94 -6.03 -12.06
CA PRO A 7 -1.77 -5.06 -12.75
C PRO A 7 -3.27 -5.24 -12.44
N ILE A 8 -3.70 -6.49 -12.21
CA ILE A 8 -5.11 -6.81 -11.91
C ILE A 8 -5.50 -6.26 -10.54
N VAL A 9 -4.65 -6.46 -9.53
CA VAL A 9 -4.86 -5.89 -8.19
C VAL A 9 -4.82 -4.37 -8.23
N TRP A 10 -3.93 -3.80 -9.06
CA TRP A 10 -3.84 -2.37 -9.28
C TRP A 10 -5.12 -1.77 -9.86
N ASP A 11 -5.57 -2.28 -11.01
CA ASP A 11 -6.80 -1.83 -11.67
C ASP A 11 -8.03 -2.07 -10.79
N TYR A 12 -8.10 -3.22 -10.12
CA TYR A 12 -9.20 -3.49 -9.18
C TYR A 12 -9.22 -2.48 -8.03
N ALA A 13 -8.07 -2.18 -7.43
CA ALA A 13 -8.00 -1.20 -6.35
C ALA A 13 -8.33 0.21 -6.85
N LYS A 14 -7.89 0.57 -8.05
CA LYS A 14 -8.21 1.84 -8.72
C LYS A 14 -9.72 2.00 -8.92
N ASP A 15 -10.35 1.02 -9.55
CA ASP A 15 -11.77 1.06 -9.91
C ASP A 15 -12.68 1.05 -8.68
N ASN A 16 -12.22 0.43 -7.58
CA ASN A 16 -12.96 0.35 -6.32
C ASN A 16 -12.53 1.43 -5.30
N ASN A 17 -11.65 2.36 -5.67
CA ASN A 17 -11.12 3.41 -4.81
C ASN A 17 -10.51 2.88 -3.49
N LEU A 18 -9.77 1.77 -3.59
CA LEU A 18 -9.15 1.06 -2.49
C LEU A 18 -7.66 1.43 -2.33
N MET A 19 -7.13 1.16 -1.14
CA MET A 19 -5.70 1.24 -0.86
C MET A 19 -5.06 -0.15 -0.92
N ILE A 20 -3.89 -0.25 -1.56
CA ILE A 20 -3.11 -1.48 -1.65
C ILE A 20 -2.14 -1.50 -0.48
N VAL A 21 -2.13 -2.57 0.31
CA VAL A 21 -1.13 -2.78 1.37
C VAL A 21 -0.24 -3.94 0.97
N SER A 22 1.06 -3.69 0.83
CA SER A 22 2.02 -4.74 0.47
C SER A 22 3.37 -4.55 1.16
N LYS A 23 4.11 -5.65 1.32
CA LYS A 23 5.53 -5.64 1.72
C LYS A 23 6.47 -5.65 0.50
N ASP A 24 5.96 -6.03 -0.66
CA ASP A 24 6.76 -6.17 -1.87
C ASP A 24 7.08 -4.80 -2.47
N ALA A 25 8.35 -4.63 -2.84
CA ALA A 25 8.84 -3.42 -3.49
C ALA A 25 8.22 -3.21 -4.89
N ASP A 26 7.72 -4.28 -5.52
CA ASP A 26 7.07 -4.19 -6.83
C ASP A 26 5.83 -3.27 -6.80
N MET A 27 5.05 -3.30 -5.71
CA MET A 27 3.89 -2.39 -5.53
C MET A 27 4.30 -0.94 -5.27
N HIS A 28 5.44 -0.75 -4.61
CA HIS A 28 6.04 0.56 -4.40
C HIS A 28 6.47 1.16 -5.75
N ASP A 29 7.13 0.38 -6.60
CA ASP A 29 7.56 0.84 -7.92
C ASP A 29 6.37 1.17 -8.81
N LEU A 30 5.30 0.36 -8.74
CA LEU A 30 4.04 0.69 -9.42
C LEU A 30 3.43 2.00 -8.93
N SER A 31 3.46 2.29 -7.62
CA SER A 31 2.99 3.58 -7.08
C SER A 31 3.77 4.77 -7.60
N LEU A 32 5.08 4.62 -7.77
CA LEU A 32 5.93 5.66 -8.35
C LEU A 32 5.67 5.85 -9.85
N VAL A 33 5.38 4.77 -10.58
CA VAL A 33 5.15 4.80 -12.03
C VAL A 33 3.75 5.31 -12.39
N PHE A 34 2.72 4.83 -11.70
CA PHE A 34 1.31 5.11 -12.02
C PHE A 34 0.71 6.24 -11.18
N GLY A 35 1.29 6.58 -10.03
CA GLY A 35 0.80 7.62 -9.14
C GLY A 35 -0.53 7.27 -8.46
N ASN A 36 -1.18 8.29 -7.91
CA ASN A 36 -2.53 8.20 -7.34
C ASN A 36 -3.58 8.45 -8.45
N PRO A 37 -4.67 7.66 -8.56
CA PRO A 37 -5.05 6.46 -7.79
C PRO A 37 -4.67 5.12 -8.45
N PRO A 38 -4.45 4.02 -7.67
CA PRO A 38 -4.67 3.80 -6.23
C PRO A 38 -3.51 4.21 -5.30
N LYS A 39 -3.84 4.39 -4.02
CA LYS A 39 -2.85 4.66 -2.97
C LYS A 39 -2.22 3.37 -2.44
N VAL A 40 -0.92 3.42 -2.15
CA VAL A 40 -0.15 2.24 -1.72
C VAL A 40 0.43 2.46 -0.32
N ILE A 41 0.26 1.47 0.55
CA ILE A 41 0.90 1.38 1.86
C ILE A 41 1.99 0.31 1.78
N TRP A 42 3.23 0.73 1.86
CA TRP A 42 4.38 -0.15 1.84
C TRP A 42 4.86 -0.47 3.25
N LEU A 43 4.75 -1.74 3.64
CA LEU A 43 5.16 -2.24 4.94
C LEU A 43 6.65 -2.61 4.91
N ARG A 44 7.50 -1.75 5.45
CA ARG A 44 8.95 -1.96 5.60
C ARG A 44 9.29 -2.79 6.84
N LEU A 45 8.52 -3.85 7.08
CA LEU A 45 8.78 -4.78 8.15
C LEU A 45 9.56 -5.99 7.61
N GLY A 46 10.62 -6.41 8.32
CA GLY A 46 11.36 -7.63 8.00
C GLY A 46 10.58 -8.91 8.32
N ASN A 47 11.25 -9.91 8.89
CA ASN A 47 10.55 -11.10 9.42
C ASN A 47 9.64 -10.68 10.58
N CYS A 48 8.35 -10.68 10.33
CA CYS A 48 7.34 -10.31 11.31
C CYS A 48 6.08 -11.14 11.11
N SER A 49 5.40 -11.43 12.21
CA SER A 49 4.15 -12.17 12.20
C SER A 49 3.00 -11.30 11.71
N THR A 50 1.91 -11.95 11.28
CA THR A 50 0.66 -11.27 10.91
C THR A 50 0.17 -10.34 12.02
N SER A 51 0.35 -10.74 13.29
CA SER A 51 -0.02 -9.93 14.45
C SER A 51 0.80 -8.64 14.57
N GLN A 52 2.07 -8.65 14.19
CA GLN A 52 2.91 -7.45 14.17
C GLN A 52 2.47 -6.49 13.06
N VAL A 53 2.11 -7.03 11.89
CA VAL A 53 1.56 -6.22 10.79
C VAL A 53 0.24 -5.57 11.21
N GLU A 54 -0.68 -6.34 11.81
CA GLU A 54 -1.94 -5.80 12.32
C GLU A 54 -1.69 -4.70 13.35
N ASN A 55 -0.80 -4.94 14.32
CA ASN A 55 -0.50 -3.96 15.36
C ASN A 55 0.13 -2.69 14.76
N LEU A 56 1.02 -2.81 13.77
CA LEU A 56 1.59 -1.66 13.06
C LEU A 56 0.49 -0.86 12.36
N LEU A 57 -0.41 -1.51 11.63
CA LEU A 57 -1.53 -0.85 10.95
C LEU A 57 -2.46 -0.17 11.95
N ARG A 58 -2.74 -0.82 13.08
CA ARG A 58 -3.62 -0.29 14.13
C ARG A 58 -2.99 0.91 14.84
N GLN A 59 -1.68 0.87 15.11
CA GLN A 59 -0.94 1.99 15.70
C GLN A 59 -0.84 3.17 14.74
N ASN A 60 -0.65 2.90 13.45
CA ASN A 60 -0.54 3.92 12.40
C ASN A 60 -1.89 4.27 11.77
N PHE A 61 -3.01 3.85 12.35
CA PHE A 61 -4.34 4.11 11.80
C PHE A 61 -4.60 5.61 11.59
N GLY A 62 -4.14 6.45 12.51
CA GLY A 62 -4.21 7.91 12.36
C GLY A 62 -3.46 8.41 11.11
N THR A 63 -2.22 7.93 10.91
CA THR A 63 -1.40 8.25 9.73
C THR A 63 -2.06 7.75 8.44
N ILE A 64 -2.60 6.54 8.44
CA ILE A 64 -3.30 5.95 7.28
C ILE A 64 -4.53 6.78 6.93
N LYS A 65 -5.28 7.26 7.94
CA LYS A 65 -6.45 8.12 7.72
C LYS A 65 -6.04 9.46 7.10
N SER A 66 -5.02 10.12 7.66
CA SER A 66 -4.50 11.36 7.08
C SER A 66 -3.99 11.15 5.65
N PHE A 67 -3.29 10.04 5.41
CA PHE A 67 -2.83 9.65 4.08
C PHE A 67 -3.99 9.39 3.12
N TYR A 68 -5.10 8.82 3.57
CA TYR A 68 -6.29 8.64 2.74
C TYR A 68 -6.93 9.99 2.34
N GLU A 69 -6.95 10.95 3.26
CA GLU A 69 -7.47 12.30 3.00
C GLU A 69 -6.53 13.14 2.12
N ASP A 70 -5.23 12.85 2.11
CA ASP A 70 -4.22 13.59 1.34
C ASP A 70 -4.13 13.12 -0.11
N GLU A 71 -4.74 13.83 -1.06
CA GLU A 71 -4.73 13.48 -2.49
C GLU A 71 -3.36 13.61 -3.17
N SER A 72 -2.42 14.34 -2.55
CA SER A 72 -1.08 14.55 -3.11
C SER A 72 -0.15 13.37 -2.90
N LEU A 73 -0.46 12.50 -1.94
CA LEU A 73 0.36 11.37 -1.57
C LEU A 73 -0.16 10.08 -2.22
N SER A 74 0.72 9.43 -2.99
CA SER A 74 0.46 8.14 -3.64
C SER A 74 0.94 6.95 -2.82
N LEU A 75 1.93 7.17 -1.93
CA LEU A 75 2.66 6.13 -1.21
C LEU A 75 2.85 6.50 0.26
N LEU A 76 2.57 5.55 1.16
CA LEU A 76 2.86 5.64 2.58
C LEU A 76 3.75 4.46 3.00
N ALA A 77 4.96 4.75 3.49
CA ALA A 77 5.83 3.71 4.04
C ALA A 77 5.66 3.62 5.56
N LEU A 78 5.35 2.42 6.07
CA LEU A 78 5.26 2.14 7.51
C LEU A 78 6.36 1.16 7.91
N SER A 79 7.05 1.40 9.03
CA SER A 79 8.14 0.58 9.56
C SER A 79 8.01 0.37 11.05
#